data_AF-A0A1Z2LBS0-F1
#
_entry.id   AF-A0A1Z2LBS0-F1
#
_cell.length_a   1.000
_cell.length_b   1.000
_cell.length_c   1.000
_cell.angle_alpha   90.00
_cell.angle_beta   90.00
_cell.angle_gamma   90.00
#
_symmetry.space_group_name_H-M   'P 1'
#
loop_
_entity.id
_entity.type
_entity.pdbx_description
1 polymer ?
#
loop_
_entity_poly.entity_id
_entity_poly.type
_entity_poly.pdbx_seq_one_letter_code
_entity_poly.pdbx_strand_id
1 'polypeptide(L)'
;MSLVDGPQQPRCVQWLTEHRTTPTTWGASPRVNWYDAYLSTYAAALALHHAGQHSLAEPALSALATLVPPDPTGVLETLTFGALVDALDRFCAHRGWPVPPHPGPVRTVIDRERLKWRRMRAWDHFLDPSRSIAGYCAERVYGDEDIDAGAFLEAFQAPNGSVSNAPGASALFFLEAQRRGKTVAPERIDRLRHYLHTSPVPVGYLDRVPHFTTAWTLMFEHAPEAAPGSDPAALDMLCQDLGHPSGLLCPVGTLGVGLTIPGDADSTACAMLAARTMGRQVPDSTGLDVLYAPSQGCYRTFLFEHDASISTNIHVAAVLALDGRYDRLTQVLRWLTHAVTEGRTLCKWHLSPTYAHGELARITAGIGHPLAAPLCTQAAKSLLATQNPDGGWGLHGSTTEETGYAVHGLAAAARSHGHAFAAQAADALGDAHTYLTTYPPQEAALWLGKTLHCLRPLVPVLQRTALALTGQATGEGHRNHDTRGAGHI
;
A
#
# COMPACT_ATOMS: atom_id res chain seq x y z
N MET A 1 -10.32 -9.27 -14.64
CA MET A 1 -11.75 -9.59 -14.88
C MET A 1 -12.11 -9.57 -16.37
N SER A 2 -11.63 -8.61 -17.16
CA SER A 2 -11.88 -8.53 -18.62
C SER A 2 -11.47 -9.77 -19.44
N LEU A 3 -10.53 -10.59 -18.95
CA LEU A 3 -10.14 -11.86 -19.58
C LEU A 3 -11.14 -13.01 -19.35
N VAL A 4 -12.12 -12.83 -18.47
CA VAL A 4 -13.10 -13.87 -18.11
C VAL A 4 -14.40 -13.59 -18.85
N ASP A 5 -14.83 -14.55 -19.66
CA ASP A 5 -16.09 -14.43 -20.40
C ASP A 5 -17.28 -14.40 -19.41
N GLY A 6 -18.22 -13.49 -19.67
CA GLY A 6 -19.39 -13.29 -18.82
C GLY A 6 -19.94 -11.86 -18.84
N PRO A 7 -20.97 -11.59 -18.03
CA PRO A 7 -21.72 -10.32 -18.06
C PRO A 7 -20.88 -9.09 -17.72
N GLN A 8 -19.77 -9.24 -16.98
CA GLN A 8 -18.88 -8.12 -16.62
C GLN A 8 -17.85 -7.78 -17.70
N GLN A 9 -17.58 -8.68 -18.64
CA GLN A 9 -16.51 -8.48 -19.63
C GLN A 9 -16.72 -7.22 -20.48
N PRO A 10 -17.92 -6.95 -21.07
CA PRO A 10 -18.12 -5.75 -21.86
C PRO A 10 -17.87 -4.46 -21.06
N ARG A 11 -18.31 -4.42 -19.79
CA ARG A 11 -18.08 -3.28 -18.91
C ARG A 11 -16.60 -3.06 -18.59
N CYS A 12 -15.86 -4.14 -18.31
CA CYS A 12 -14.42 -4.05 -18.10
C CYS A 12 -13.70 -3.55 -19.37
N VAL A 13 -14.07 -4.07 -20.54
CA VAL A 13 -13.46 -3.67 -21.83
C VAL A 13 -13.77 -2.21 -22.17
N GLN A 14 -15.01 -1.77 -21.94
CA GLN A 14 -15.39 -0.37 -22.08
C GLN A 14 -14.56 0.52 -21.15
N TRP A 15 -14.44 0.15 -19.87
CA TRP A 15 -13.64 0.88 -18.90
C TRP A 15 -12.18 1.00 -19.36
N LEU A 16 -11.56 -0.09 -19.84
CA LEU A 16 -10.20 -0.06 -20.38
C LEU A 16 -10.08 0.86 -21.61
N THR A 17 -11.10 0.95 -22.44
CA THR A 17 -11.08 1.82 -23.64
C THR A 17 -11.12 3.30 -23.25
N GLU A 18 -11.90 3.64 -22.23
CA GLU A 18 -12.13 4.99 -21.72
C GLU A 18 -10.98 5.49 -20.82
N HIS A 19 -10.31 4.60 -20.07
CA HIS A 19 -9.33 4.95 -19.04
C HIS A 19 -7.88 4.69 -19.48
N ARG A 20 -7.57 5.12 -20.71
CA ARG A 20 -6.22 5.10 -21.28
C ARG A 20 -5.44 6.32 -20.84
N THR A 21 -4.16 6.13 -20.51
CA THR A 21 -3.23 7.23 -20.16
C THR A 21 -2.69 7.91 -21.41
N THR A 22 -2.40 7.13 -22.43
CA THR A 22 -2.11 7.58 -23.79
C THR A 22 -2.82 6.65 -24.77
N PRO A 23 -2.83 6.92 -26.10
CA PRO A 23 -3.48 6.02 -27.05
C PRO A 23 -3.05 4.55 -26.96
N THR A 24 -1.86 4.27 -26.43
CA THR A 24 -1.24 2.93 -26.34
C THR A 24 -0.87 2.50 -24.92
N THR A 25 -1.22 3.25 -23.87
CA THR A 25 -0.78 2.94 -22.49
C THR A 25 -1.87 3.10 -21.44
N TRP A 26 -1.70 2.37 -20.33
CA TRP A 26 -2.54 2.39 -19.14
C TRP A 26 -1.68 2.53 -17.87
N GLY A 27 -2.32 2.91 -16.76
CA GLY A 27 -1.64 3.11 -15.48
C GLY A 27 -1.00 4.49 -15.38
N ALA A 28 -0.03 4.65 -14.49
CA ALA A 28 0.73 5.87 -14.35
C ALA A 28 1.55 6.18 -15.61
N SER A 29 1.98 7.43 -15.74
CA SER A 29 3.00 7.79 -16.73
C SER A 29 4.26 6.95 -16.48
N PRO A 30 4.94 6.42 -17.52
CA PRO A 30 6.20 5.69 -17.35
C PRO A 30 7.30 6.51 -16.66
N ARG A 31 7.19 7.86 -16.71
CA ARG A 31 8.09 8.77 -15.99
C ARG A 31 7.85 8.80 -14.48
N VAL A 32 6.65 8.44 -14.04
CA VAL A 32 6.25 8.35 -12.63
C VAL A 32 6.58 6.96 -12.10
N ASN A 33 6.09 5.93 -12.77
CA ASN A 33 6.40 4.55 -12.44
C ASN A 33 6.27 3.64 -13.66
N TRP A 34 7.41 3.22 -14.21
CA TRP A 34 7.40 2.38 -15.40
C TRP A 34 6.91 0.95 -15.14
N TYR A 35 7.05 0.42 -13.92
CA TYR A 35 6.53 -0.92 -13.57
C TYR A 35 4.99 -0.94 -13.66
N ASP A 36 4.34 0.08 -13.11
CA ASP A 36 2.90 0.24 -13.17
C ASP A 36 2.41 0.44 -14.61
N ALA A 37 3.05 1.34 -15.35
CA ALA A 37 2.72 1.60 -16.75
C ALA A 37 2.85 0.33 -17.61
N TYR A 38 3.94 -0.41 -17.42
CA TYR A 38 4.24 -1.62 -18.18
C TYR A 38 3.21 -2.72 -17.90
N LEU A 39 2.99 -3.04 -16.63
CA LEU A 39 2.09 -4.12 -16.24
C LEU A 39 0.64 -3.79 -16.60
N SER A 40 0.19 -2.57 -16.32
CA SER A 40 -1.16 -2.10 -16.64
C SER A 40 -1.40 -2.15 -18.15
N THR A 41 -0.43 -1.67 -18.95
CA THR A 41 -0.51 -1.72 -20.42
C THR A 41 -0.53 -3.15 -20.94
N TYR A 42 0.32 -4.04 -20.40
CA TYR A 42 0.36 -5.42 -20.86
C TYR A 42 -0.95 -6.15 -20.56
N ALA A 43 -1.45 -6.05 -19.33
CA ALA A 43 -2.73 -6.66 -18.94
C ALA A 43 -3.92 -6.09 -19.73
N ALA A 44 -3.98 -4.78 -19.94
CA ALA A 44 -5.04 -4.14 -20.70
C ALA A 44 -5.01 -4.54 -22.18
N ALA A 45 -3.83 -4.58 -22.80
CA ALA A 45 -3.68 -4.96 -24.19
C ALA A 45 -4.10 -6.42 -24.42
N LEU A 46 -3.76 -7.34 -23.52
CA LEU A 46 -4.22 -8.73 -23.59
C LEU A 46 -5.74 -8.86 -23.40
N ALA A 47 -6.32 -8.06 -22.51
CA ALA A 47 -7.77 -8.01 -22.32
C ALA A 47 -8.50 -7.51 -23.57
N LEU A 48 -7.98 -6.45 -24.21
CA LEU A 48 -8.53 -5.91 -25.45
C LEU A 48 -8.36 -6.90 -26.61
N HIS A 49 -7.21 -7.57 -26.69
CA HIS A 49 -6.95 -8.62 -27.66
C HIS A 49 -7.95 -9.78 -27.50
N HIS A 50 -8.18 -10.23 -26.26
CA HIS A 50 -9.18 -11.26 -25.94
C HIS A 50 -10.59 -10.86 -26.37
N ALA A 51 -10.93 -9.58 -26.24
CA ALA A 51 -12.23 -9.02 -26.63
C ALA A 51 -12.35 -8.69 -28.14
N GLY A 52 -11.36 -9.05 -28.97
CA GLY A 52 -11.35 -8.79 -30.41
C GLY A 52 -11.01 -7.34 -30.80
N GLN A 53 -10.56 -6.50 -29.88
CA GLN A 53 -10.17 -5.10 -30.09
C GLN A 53 -8.70 -5.00 -30.55
N HIS A 54 -8.34 -5.73 -31.60
CA HIS A 54 -6.94 -5.88 -32.07
C HIS A 54 -6.29 -4.53 -32.45
N SER A 55 -7.05 -3.62 -33.04
CA SER A 55 -6.56 -2.29 -33.43
C SER A 55 -6.09 -1.43 -32.25
N LEU A 56 -6.59 -1.70 -31.05
CA LEU A 56 -6.14 -1.05 -29.81
C LEU A 56 -5.04 -1.86 -29.11
N ALA A 57 -5.14 -3.19 -29.15
CA ALA A 57 -4.24 -4.09 -28.44
C ALA A 57 -2.83 -4.17 -29.07
N GLU A 58 -2.74 -4.34 -30.39
CA GLU A 58 -1.47 -4.59 -31.08
C GLU A 58 -0.47 -3.42 -30.97
N PRO A 59 -0.89 -2.14 -31.12
CA PRO A 59 0.01 -1.02 -30.90
C PRO A 59 0.52 -0.94 -29.46
N ALA A 60 -0.32 -1.27 -28.48
CA ALA A 60 0.06 -1.27 -27.07
C ALA A 60 1.08 -2.37 -26.74
N LEU A 61 0.87 -3.60 -27.23
CA LEU A 61 1.83 -4.70 -27.09
C LEU A 61 3.17 -4.36 -27.73
N SER A 62 3.14 -3.76 -28.92
CA SER A 62 4.35 -3.35 -29.64
C SER A 62 5.13 -2.24 -28.92
N ALA A 63 4.44 -1.40 -28.14
CA ALA A 63 5.04 -0.30 -27.39
C ALA A 63 5.61 -0.71 -26.02
N LEU A 64 5.37 -1.92 -25.51
CA LEU A 64 5.76 -2.32 -24.15
C LEU A 64 7.25 -2.07 -23.84
N ALA A 65 8.14 -2.42 -24.77
CA ALA A 65 9.57 -2.28 -24.58
C ALA A 65 10.01 -0.80 -24.42
N THR A 66 9.27 0.16 -24.98
CA THR A 66 9.60 1.59 -24.91
C THR A 66 9.18 2.24 -23.59
N LEU A 67 8.36 1.55 -22.79
CA LEU A 67 7.94 2.02 -21.46
C LEU A 67 9.07 1.89 -20.44
N VAL A 68 10.04 1.00 -20.67
CA VAL A 68 11.19 0.82 -19.79
C VAL A 68 12.23 1.91 -20.10
N PRO A 69 12.55 2.78 -19.14
CA PRO A 69 13.52 3.85 -19.37
C PRO A 69 14.94 3.28 -19.57
N PRO A 70 15.84 4.02 -20.24
CA PRO A 70 17.24 3.59 -20.44
C PRO A 70 17.97 3.31 -19.12
N ASP A 71 17.68 4.12 -18.09
CA ASP A 71 18.11 3.89 -16.72
C ASP A 71 16.88 3.54 -15.86
N PRO A 72 16.63 2.25 -15.60
CA PRO A 72 15.50 1.81 -14.80
C PRO A 72 15.75 1.92 -13.29
N THR A 73 16.94 2.39 -12.86
CA THR A 73 17.28 2.47 -11.45
C THR A 73 16.50 3.60 -10.74
N GLY A 74 16.30 3.45 -9.42
CA GLY A 74 15.65 4.49 -8.60
C GLY A 74 14.12 4.55 -8.66
N VAL A 75 13.45 3.71 -9.47
CA VAL A 75 11.99 3.57 -9.46
C VAL A 75 11.58 2.37 -8.60
N LEU A 76 10.60 2.58 -7.73
CA LEU A 76 10.08 1.52 -6.87
C LEU A 76 9.25 0.50 -7.66
N GLU A 77 9.59 -0.77 -7.48
CA GLU A 77 8.90 -1.89 -8.11
C GLU A 77 7.49 -2.06 -7.53
N THR A 78 6.47 -2.26 -8.39
CA THR A 78 5.13 -2.66 -7.94
C THR A 78 5.12 -4.10 -7.44
N LEU A 79 4.18 -4.42 -6.55
CA LEU A 79 4.15 -5.72 -5.89
C LEU A 79 4.00 -6.84 -6.91
N THR A 80 4.89 -7.83 -6.83
CA THR A 80 4.86 -9.05 -7.65
C THR A 80 4.96 -8.81 -9.16
N PHE A 81 5.48 -7.65 -9.60
CA PHE A 81 5.57 -7.28 -11.02
C PHE A 81 6.04 -8.43 -11.93
N GLY A 82 7.23 -9.00 -11.66
CA GLY A 82 7.79 -10.07 -12.50
C GLY A 82 6.94 -11.34 -12.50
N ALA A 83 6.26 -11.64 -11.40
CA ALA A 83 5.37 -12.79 -11.31
C ALA A 83 4.09 -12.60 -12.14
N LEU A 84 3.58 -11.37 -12.22
CA LEU A 84 2.40 -11.05 -13.00
C LEU A 84 2.71 -11.03 -14.50
N VAL A 85 3.85 -10.46 -14.90
CA VAL A 85 4.30 -10.54 -16.30
C VAL A 85 4.48 -12.01 -16.72
N ASP A 86 5.14 -12.83 -15.90
CA ASP A 86 5.29 -14.28 -16.15
C ASP A 86 3.95 -15.04 -16.25
N ALA A 87 2.96 -14.67 -15.44
CA ALA A 87 1.63 -15.26 -15.52
C ALA A 87 0.90 -14.88 -16.82
N LEU A 88 1.06 -13.63 -17.29
CA LEU A 88 0.52 -13.15 -18.56
C LEU A 88 1.22 -13.80 -19.76
N ASP A 89 2.54 -14.03 -19.69
CA ASP A 89 3.29 -14.76 -20.72
C ASP A 89 2.77 -16.19 -20.85
N ARG A 90 2.59 -16.88 -19.72
CA ARG A 90 2.00 -18.23 -19.68
C ARG A 90 0.58 -18.23 -20.24
N PHE A 91 -0.23 -17.22 -19.92
CA PHE A 91 -1.56 -17.05 -20.50
C PHE A 91 -1.50 -16.92 -22.02
N CYS A 92 -0.62 -16.06 -22.56
CA CYS A 92 -0.43 -15.91 -24.00
C CYS A 92 -0.01 -17.23 -24.66
N ALA A 93 0.99 -17.92 -24.09
CA ALA A 93 1.51 -19.16 -24.62
C ALA A 93 0.42 -20.25 -24.72
N HIS A 94 -0.42 -20.39 -23.69
CA HIS A 94 -1.53 -21.34 -23.71
C HIS A 94 -2.63 -20.99 -24.71
N ARG A 95 -2.79 -19.70 -25.04
CA ARG A 95 -3.71 -19.23 -26.09
C ARG A 95 -3.12 -19.28 -27.50
N GLY A 96 -1.84 -19.66 -27.63
CA GLY A 96 -1.12 -19.59 -28.91
C GLY A 96 -0.88 -18.15 -29.39
N TRP A 97 -0.91 -17.17 -28.47
CA TRP A 97 -0.63 -15.77 -28.79
C TRP A 97 0.85 -15.48 -28.67
N PRO A 98 1.39 -14.56 -29.51
CA PRO A 98 2.79 -14.17 -29.40
C PRO A 98 3.06 -13.50 -28.05
N VAL A 99 4.08 -14.00 -27.34
CA VAL A 99 4.60 -13.35 -26.13
C VAL A 99 5.45 -12.16 -26.56
N PRO A 100 5.20 -10.94 -26.05
CA PRO A 100 5.99 -9.78 -26.42
C PRO A 100 7.44 -9.91 -25.93
N PRO A 101 8.43 -9.40 -26.67
CA PRO A 101 9.82 -9.42 -26.21
C PRO A 101 10.02 -8.46 -25.03
N HIS A 102 10.31 -9.00 -23.85
CA HIS A 102 10.59 -8.21 -22.64
C HIS A 102 12.02 -7.67 -22.61
N PRO A 103 12.26 -6.39 -22.27
CA PRO A 103 13.61 -5.87 -22.04
C PRO A 103 14.38 -6.55 -20.89
N GLY A 104 15.70 -6.42 -20.86
CA GLY A 104 16.58 -7.01 -19.84
C GLY A 104 16.17 -6.76 -18.38
N PRO A 105 15.82 -5.51 -18.00
CA PRO A 105 15.33 -5.20 -16.65
C PRO A 105 14.08 -5.99 -16.26
N VAL A 106 13.11 -6.12 -17.18
CA VAL A 106 11.87 -6.89 -16.95
C VAL A 106 12.18 -8.37 -16.75
N ARG A 107 13.02 -8.96 -17.62
CA ARG A 107 13.42 -10.38 -17.51
C ARG A 107 14.10 -10.70 -16.18
N THR A 108 14.95 -9.80 -15.70
CA THR A 108 15.65 -9.94 -14.41
C THR A 108 14.66 -10.07 -13.25
N VAL A 109 13.61 -9.25 -13.26
CA VAL A 109 12.58 -9.27 -12.21
C VAL A 109 11.68 -10.52 -12.33
N ILE A 110 11.35 -10.96 -13.56
CA ILE A 110 10.65 -12.23 -13.82
C ILE A 110 11.41 -13.40 -13.19
N ASP A 111 12.72 -13.53 -13.47
CA ASP A 111 13.52 -14.65 -13.00
C ASP A 111 13.67 -14.64 -11.47
N ARG A 112 13.86 -13.46 -10.87
CA ARG A 112 13.89 -13.30 -9.41
C ARG A 112 12.58 -13.77 -8.76
N GLU A 113 11.45 -13.37 -9.33
CA GLU A 113 10.13 -13.77 -8.81
C GLU A 113 9.86 -15.27 -9.01
N ARG A 114 10.31 -15.89 -10.12
CA ARG A 114 10.23 -17.35 -10.31
C ARG A 114 10.98 -18.11 -9.22
N LEU A 115 12.18 -17.67 -8.87
CA LEU A 115 12.97 -18.28 -7.78
C LEU A 115 12.27 -18.13 -6.43
N LYS A 116 11.72 -16.95 -6.14
CA LYS A 116 10.93 -16.72 -4.91
C LYS A 116 9.76 -17.69 -4.80
N TRP A 117 9.00 -17.91 -5.87
CA TRP A 117 7.86 -18.84 -5.88
C TRP A 117 8.24 -20.28 -5.65
N ARG A 118 9.32 -20.75 -6.27
CA ARG A 118 9.84 -22.10 -6.01
C ARG A 118 10.13 -22.30 -4.52
N ARG A 119 10.73 -21.30 -3.86
CA ARG A 119 10.96 -21.34 -2.40
C ARG A 119 9.67 -21.31 -1.60
N MET A 120 8.71 -20.47 -1.99
CA MET A 120 7.41 -20.40 -1.31
C MET A 120 6.63 -21.71 -1.43
N ARG A 121 6.60 -22.35 -2.61
CA ARG A 121 5.91 -23.63 -2.82
C ARG A 121 6.50 -24.78 -2.01
N ALA A 122 7.81 -24.74 -1.77
CA ALA A 122 8.51 -25.75 -0.97
C ALA A 122 8.35 -25.53 0.55
N TRP A 123 7.64 -24.49 0.99
CA TRP A 123 7.44 -24.18 2.40
C TRP A 123 6.22 -24.90 2.95
N ASP A 124 6.35 -25.52 4.13
CA ASP A 124 5.28 -26.31 4.77
C ASP A 124 3.98 -25.51 5.02
N HIS A 125 4.08 -24.19 5.15
CA HIS A 125 2.93 -23.30 5.32
C HIS A 125 2.48 -22.64 4.01
N PHE A 126 2.87 -23.16 2.84
CA PHE A 126 2.50 -22.57 1.55
C PHE A 126 0.99 -22.38 1.39
N LEU A 127 0.19 -23.36 1.83
CA LEU A 127 -1.28 -23.33 1.80
C LEU A 127 -1.91 -22.81 3.10
N ASP A 128 -1.14 -22.18 3.99
CA ASP A 128 -1.67 -21.58 5.21
C ASP A 128 -2.07 -20.11 4.94
N PRO A 129 -3.37 -19.78 4.81
CA PRO A 129 -3.82 -18.43 4.50
C PRO A 129 -3.48 -17.41 5.59
N SER A 130 -3.12 -17.87 6.79
CA SER A 130 -2.72 -16.98 7.88
C SER A 130 -1.26 -16.53 7.81
N ARG A 131 -0.43 -17.23 7.03
CA ARG A 131 1.02 -16.98 6.95
C ARG A 131 1.52 -16.75 5.52
N SER A 132 0.81 -17.28 4.53
CA SER A 132 1.23 -17.30 3.15
C SER A 132 0.52 -16.25 2.32
N ILE A 133 1.31 -15.45 1.59
CA ILE A 133 0.80 -14.50 0.59
C ILE A 133 0.43 -15.19 -0.73
N ALA A 134 0.45 -16.53 -0.79
CA ALA A 134 0.24 -17.27 -2.05
C ALA A 134 -1.14 -17.00 -2.66
N GLY A 135 -2.20 -16.91 -1.86
CA GLY A 135 -3.54 -16.56 -2.34
C GLY A 135 -3.61 -15.18 -3.00
N TYR A 136 -2.93 -14.17 -2.44
CA TYR A 136 -2.80 -12.87 -3.09
C TYR A 136 -2.04 -12.96 -4.42
N CYS A 137 -1.17 -13.95 -4.59
CA CYS A 137 -0.40 -14.21 -5.80
C CYS A 137 -1.01 -15.32 -6.69
N ALA A 138 -2.31 -15.60 -6.60
CA ALA A 138 -2.91 -16.76 -7.27
C ALA A 138 -2.84 -16.72 -8.82
N GLU A 139 -2.55 -15.56 -9.42
CA GLU A 139 -2.21 -15.48 -10.86
C GLU A 139 -1.09 -16.45 -11.25
N ARG A 140 -0.16 -16.71 -10.32
CA ARG A 140 1.00 -17.55 -10.55
C ARG A 140 0.70 -19.03 -10.70
N VAL A 141 -0.49 -19.47 -10.25
CA VAL A 141 -0.95 -20.85 -10.41
C VAL A 141 -1.24 -21.16 -11.88
N TYR A 142 -1.51 -20.14 -12.71
CA TYR A 142 -1.81 -20.33 -14.13
C TYR A 142 -0.67 -21.03 -14.87
N GLY A 143 -0.87 -22.29 -15.30
CA GLY A 143 0.17 -23.10 -15.94
C GLY A 143 1.27 -23.63 -15.01
N ASP A 144 1.09 -23.58 -13.68
CA ASP A 144 1.98 -24.25 -12.71
C ASP A 144 1.39 -25.61 -12.29
N GLU A 145 1.71 -26.66 -13.05
CA GLU A 145 1.10 -27.99 -12.89
C GLU A 145 1.46 -28.70 -11.58
N ASP A 146 2.51 -28.26 -10.88
CA ASP A 146 2.92 -28.87 -9.61
C ASP A 146 2.01 -28.46 -8.44
N ILE A 147 1.18 -27.43 -8.61
CA ILE A 147 0.27 -26.97 -7.56
C ILE A 147 -1.06 -27.73 -7.68
N ASP A 148 -1.53 -28.29 -6.57
CA ASP A 148 -2.91 -28.78 -6.46
C ASP A 148 -3.88 -27.59 -6.43
N ALA A 149 -4.57 -27.35 -7.55
CA ALA A 149 -5.54 -26.25 -7.68
C ALA A 149 -6.76 -26.42 -6.76
N GLY A 150 -7.17 -27.65 -6.45
CA GLY A 150 -8.27 -27.92 -5.53
C GLY A 150 -7.92 -27.49 -4.11
N ALA A 151 -6.78 -27.97 -3.61
CA ALA A 151 -6.26 -27.61 -2.29
C ALA A 151 -5.94 -26.11 -2.19
N PHE A 152 -5.41 -25.51 -3.26
CA PHE A 152 -5.13 -24.07 -3.31
C PHE A 152 -6.41 -23.23 -3.20
N LEU A 153 -7.43 -23.54 -3.99
CA LEU A 153 -8.70 -22.80 -3.91
C LEU A 153 -9.38 -23.03 -2.57
N GLU A 154 -9.26 -24.22 -2.00
CA GLU A 154 -9.76 -24.50 -0.66
C GLU A 154 -9.12 -23.61 0.40
N ALA A 155 -7.79 -23.47 0.37
CA ALA A 155 -7.05 -22.67 1.33
C ALA A 155 -7.34 -21.16 1.22
N PHE A 156 -7.48 -20.63 0.01
CA PHE A 156 -7.45 -19.18 -0.24
C PHE A 156 -8.77 -18.58 -0.74
N GLN A 157 -9.83 -19.37 -0.94
CA GLN A 157 -11.14 -18.82 -1.31
C GLN A 157 -11.80 -18.12 -0.13
N ALA A 158 -12.08 -16.83 -0.29
CA ALA A 158 -12.80 -16.02 0.68
C ALA A 158 -14.32 -16.29 0.65
N PRO A 159 -15.07 -15.93 1.70
CA PRO A 159 -16.53 -16.07 1.77
C PRO A 159 -17.30 -15.42 0.61
N ASN A 160 -16.79 -14.32 0.03
CA ASN A 160 -17.38 -13.69 -1.16
C ASN A 160 -17.14 -14.47 -2.47
N GLY A 161 -16.42 -15.59 -2.43
CA GLY A 161 -16.09 -16.45 -3.56
C GLY A 161 -14.77 -16.12 -4.26
N SER A 162 -14.18 -14.96 -4.00
CA SER A 162 -12.89 -14.54 -4.55
C SER A 162 -11.73 -15.39 -4.03
N VAL A 163 -10.59 -15.36 -4.72
CA VAL A 163 -9.32 -15.81 -4.15
C VAL A 163 -8.66 -14.62 -3.47
N SER A 164 -8.55 -14.67 -2.14
CA SER A 164 -7.88 -13.66 -1.32
C SER A 164 -8.33 -12.21 -1.60
N ASN A 165 -9.61 -11.96 -1.89
CA ASN A 165 -10.16 -10.64 -2.23
C ASN A 165 -9.37 -9.88 -3.32
N ALA A 166 -8.66 -10.62 -4.19
CA ALA A 166 -7.82 -10.08 -5.25
C ALA A 166 -8.47 -10.40 -6.61
N PRO A 167 -9.10 -9.42 -7.29
CA PRO A 167 -9.83 -9.67 -8.53
C PRO A 167 -8.98 -10.21 -9.68
N GLY A 168 -7.73 -9.73 -9.80
CA GLY A 168 -6.76 -10.24 -10.79
C GLY A 168 -6.42 -11.71 -10.55
N ALA A 169 -6.13 -12.05 -9.29
CA ALA A 169 -5.79 -13.40 -8.84
C ALA A 169 -6.96 -14.35 -9.05
N SER A 170 -8.16 -13.89 -8.67
CA SER A 170 -9.43 -14.60 -8.87
C SER A 170 -9.68 -14.90 -10.35
N ALA A 171 -9.45 -13.92 -11.24
CA ALA A 171 -9.69 -14.06 -12.67
C ALA A 171 -8.72 -15.06 -13.33
N LEU A 172 -7.41 -14.92 -13.10
CA LEU A 172 -6.42 -15.84 -13.66
C LEU A 172 -6.55 -17.25 -13.06
N PHE A 173 -6.85 -17.36 -11.76
CA PHE A 173 -7.10 -18.66 -11.15
C PHE A 173 -8.36 -19.33 -11.73
N PHE A 174 -9.43 -18.57 -11.98
CA PHE A 174 -10.62 -19.11 -12.64
C PHE A 174 -10.31 -19.65 -14.04
N LEU A 175 -9.53 -18.90 -14.84
CA LEU A 175 -9.09 -19.34 -16.16
C LEU A 175 -8.21 -20.59 -16.08
N GLU A 176 -7.37 -20.71 -15.05
CA GLU A 176 -6.57 -21.91 -14.81
C GLU A 176 -7.45 -23.11 -14.45
N ALA A 177 -8.44 -22.94 -13.58
CA ALA A 177 -9.38 -23.99 -13.24
C ALA A 177 -10.18 -24.46 -14.47
N GLN A 178 -10.60 -23.53 -15.33
CA GLN A 178 -11.24 -23.89 -16.61
C GLN A 178 -10.30 -24.67 -17.52
N ARG A 179 -9.03 -24.30 -17.59
CA ARG A 179 -8.00 -24.99 -18.38
C ARG A 179 -7.78 -26.42 -17.90
N ARG A 180 -7.71 -26.64 -16.58
CA ARG A 180 -7.50 -27.98 -15.98
C ARG A 180 -8.76 -28.85 -15.97
N GLY A 181 -9.95 -28.25 -16.06
CA GLY A 181 -11.22 -28.98 -16.04
C GLY A 181 -11.64 -29.41 -14.63
N LYS A 182 -11.99 -30.69 -14.45
CA LYS A 182 -12.66 -31.21 -13.23
C LYS A 182 -11.76 -31.40 -12.00
N THR A 183 -10.60 -30.75 -11.94
CA THR A 183 -9.64 -30.89 -10.82
C THR A 183 -10.02 -30.08 -9.58
N VAL A 184 -11.08 -29.26 -9.66
CA VAL A 184 -11.53 -28.40 -8.57
C VAL A 184 -13.00 -28.66 -8.30
N ALA A 185 -13.41 -28.63 -7.03
CA ALA A 185 -14.78 -28.87 -6.62
C ALA A 185 -15.76 -27.87 -7.29
N PRO A 186 -16.82 -28.33 -7.97
CA PRO A 186 -17.70 -27.48 -8.79
C PRO A 186 -18.30 -26.30 -8.02
N GLU A 187 -18.71 -26.51 -6.77
CA GLU A 187 -19.32 -25.48 -5.94
C GLU A 187 -18.35 -24.34 -5.60
N ARG A 188 -17.05 -24.63 -5.47
CA ARG A 188 -16.03 -23.60 -5.25
C ARG A 188 -15.83 -22.76 -6.51
N ILE A 189 -15.81 -23.41 -7.67
CA ILE A 189 -15.73 -22.73 -8.97
C ILE A 189 -16.97 -21.88 -9.22
N ASP A 190 -18.15 -22.34 -8.84
CA ASP A 190 -19.39 -21.59 -8.98
C ASP A 190 -19.39 -20.30 -8.15
N ARG A 191 -18.88 -20.35 -6.91
CA ARG A 191 -18.68 -19.15 -6.09
C ARG A 191 -17.67 -18.17 -6.71
N LEU A 192 -16.55 -18.67 -7.22
CA LEU A 192 -15.54 -17.85 -7.88
C LEU A 192 -16.09 -17.20 -9.16
N ARG A 193 -16.87 -17.96 -9.96
CA ARG A 193 -17.57 -17.43 -11.13
C ARG A 193 -18.58 -16.36 -10.73
N HIS A 194 -19.38 -16.61 -9.70
CA HIS A 194 -20.36 -15.65 -9.21
C HIS A 194 -19.69 -14.34 -8.83
N TYR A 195 -18.63 -14.38 -8.03
CA TYR A 195 -17.82 -13.20 -7.69
C TYR A 195 -17.38 -12.42 -8.94
N LEU A 196 -16.78 -13.11 -9.93
CA LEU A 196 -16.32 -12.47 -11.16
C LEU A 196 -17.45 -11.94 -12.06
N HIS A 197 -18.66 -12.49 -11.94
CA HIS A 197 -19.81 -12.07 -12.73
C HIS A 197 -20.65 -10.98 -12.05
N THR A 198 -20.50 -10.77 -10.74
CA THR A 198 -21.28 -9.78 -9.99
C THR A 198 -20.45 -8.62 -9.41
N SER A 199 -19.12 -8.74 -9.38
CA SER A 199 -18.27 -7.66 -8.83
C SER A 199 -18.45 -6.34 -9.59
N PRO A 200 -18.47 -5.21 -8.87
CA PRO A 200 -18.60 -3.89 -9.48
C PRO A 200 -17.38 -3.56 -10.35
N VAL A 201 -17.59 -2.68 -11.33
CA VAL A 201 -16.54 -2.13 -12.21
C VAL A 201 -16.60 -0.60 -12.10
N PRO A 202 -15.49 0.12 -11.88
CA PRO A 202 -14.13 -0.41 -11.74
C PRO A 202 -13.89 -1.18 -10.44
N VAL A 203 -12.93 -2.10 -10.48
CA VAL A 203 -12.44 -2.83 -9.30
C VAL A 203 -10.95 -2.56 -9.14
N GLY A 204 -10.49 -2.31 -7.91
CA GLY A 204 -9.08 -2.14 -7.60
C GLY A 204 -8.30 -3.46 -7.67
N TYR A 205 -6.99 -3.42 -7.39
CA TYR A 205 -6.18 -4.64 -7.27
C TYR A 205 -6.57 -5.49 -6.03
N LEU A 206 -7.26 -4.88 -5.07
CA LEU A 206 -7.93 -5.51 -3.93
C LEU A 206 -9.37 -4.98 -3.83
N ASP A 207 -10.31 -5.85 -3.51
CA ASP A 207 -11.73 -5.51 -3.35
C ASP A 207 -12.02 -4.94 -1.96
N ARG A 208 -11.39 -5.49 -0.91
CA ARG A 208 -11.65 -5.09 0.49
C ARG A 208 -10.36 -5.12 1.33
N VAL A 209 -9.99 -3.94 1.85
CA VAL A 209 -8.89 -3.73 2.81
C VAL A 209 -9.32 -2.83 3.98
N PRO A 210 -10.40 -3.19 4.71
CA PRO A 210 -10.96 -2.35 5.76
C PRO A 210 -9.94 -2.07 6.88
N HIS A 211 -9.19 -3.07 7.34
CA HIS A 211 -8.23 -2.90 8.44
C HIS A 211 -7.11 -1.93 8.09
N PHE A 212 -6.54 -2.08 6.89
CA PHE A 212 -5.53 -1.15 6.39
C PHE A 212 -6.06 0.30 6.33
N THR A 213 -7.24 0.49 5.73
CA THR A 213 -7.87 1.81 5.62
C THR A 213 -8.19 2.40 7.00
N THR A 214 -8.78 1.60 7.88
CA THR A 214 -9.21 2.02 9.23
C THR A 214 -8.01 2.38 10.10
N ALA A 215 -6.97 1.54 10.14
CA ALA A 215 -5.78 1.79 10.93
C ALA A 215 -5.08 3.09 10.52
N TRP A 216 -4.85 3.29 9.21
CA TRP A 216 -4.23 4.53 8.72
C TRP A 216 -5.10 5.75 9.01
N THR A 217 -6.40 5.68 8.72
CA THR A 217 -7.31 6.81 8.98
C THR A 217 -7.28 7.22 10.44
N LEU A 218 -7.40 6.26 11.36
CA LEU A 218 -7.39 6.51 12.80
C LEU A 218 -6.06 7.09 13.32
N MET A 219 -4.93 6.62 12.78
CA MET A 219 -3.60 7.13 13.16
C MET A 219 -3.44 8.64 12.88
N PHE A 220 -4.12 9.17 11.87
CA PHE A 220 -4.09 10.59 11.52
C PHE A 220 -5.25 11.39 12.10
N GLU A 221 -6.42 10.78 12.36
CA GLU A 221 -7.62 11.49 12.84
C GLU A 221 -7.47 12.14 14.24
N HIS A 222 -6.45 11.81 15.03
CA HIS A 222 -6.30 12.29 16.41
C HIS A 222 -5.38 13.51 16.55
N ALA A 223 -5.60 14.52 15.71
CA ALA A 223 -5.19 15.89 16.01
C ALA A 223 -6.19 16.51 17.01
N PRO A 224 -5.73 17.34 17.96
CA PRO A 224 -6.64 17.95 18.93
C PRO A 224 -7.70 18.78 18.18
N GLU A 225 -8.98 18.52 18.48
CA GLU A 225 -10.20 19.23 18.02
C GLU A 225 -11.04 18.58 16.89
N ALA A 226 -10.72 17.38 16.37
CA ALA A 226 -11.60 16.67 15.44
C ALA A 226 -12.41 15.55 16.12
N ALA A 227 -13.74 15.54 15.96
CA ALA A 227 -14.56 14.39 16.33
C ALA A 227 -14.26 13.22 15.37
N PRO A 228 -14.06 11.97 15.86
CA PRO A 228 -13.66 10.86 15.01
C PRO A 228 -14.79 10.49 14.03
N GLY A 229 -14.45 10.42 12.75
CA GLY A 229 -15.32 9.90 11.69
C GLY A 229 -15.27 8.39 11.57
N SER A 230 -14.55 7.70 12.46
CA SER A 230 -14.36 6.25 12.40
C SER A 230 -15.64 5.49 12.76
N ASP A 231 -16.03 4.55 11.90
CA ASP A 231 -17.08 3.57 12.19
C ASP A 231 -16.68 2.73 13.43
N PRO A 232 -17.41 2.83 14.56
CA PRO A 232 -17.11 2.06 15.75
C PRO A 232 -17.05 0.54 15.49
N ALA A 233 -17.86 0.03 14.56
CA ALA A 233 -17.84 -1.39 14.20
C ALA A 233 -16.53 -1.79 13.52
N ALA A 234 -15.99 -0.93 12.65
CA ALA A 234 -14.70 -1.19 12.00
C ALA A 234 -13.54 -1.22 13.01
N LEU A 235 -13.56 -0.32 14.01
CA LEU A 235 -12.59 -0.32 15.10
C LEU A 235 -12.71 -1.58 15.97
N ASP A 236 -13.93 -1.98 16.31
CA ASP A 236 -14.16 -3.18 17.13
C ASP A 236 -13.68 -4.44 16.40
N MET A 237 -13.93 -4.55 15.08
CA MET A 237 -13.41 -5.64 14.26
C MET A 237 -11.87 -5.63 14.17
N LEU A 238 -11.25 -4.46 14.01
CA LEU A 238 -9.79 -4.31 14.03
C LEU A 238 -9.19 -4.79 15.36
N CYS A 239 -9.80 -4.41 16.49
CA CYS A 239 -9.35 -4.80 17.82
C CYS A 239 -9.54 -6.29 18.08
N GLN A 240 -10.65 -6.88 17.61
CA GLN A 240 -10.88 -8.33 17.69
C GLN A 240 -9.80 -9.11 16.96
N ASP A 241 -9.44 -8.67 15.75
CA ASP A 241 -8.41 -9.35 14.95
C ASP A 241 -7.01 -9.19 15.52
N LEU A 242 -6.69 -8.03 16.12
CA LEU A 242 -5.45 -7.86 16.89
C LEU A 242 -5.38 -8.86 18.06
N GLY A 243 -6.51 -9.09 18.75
CA GLY A 243 -6.60 -10.03 19.86
C GLY A 243 -6.79 -11.50 19.47
N HIS A 244 -6.66 -11.85 18.18
CA HIS A 244 -7.01 -13.19 17.72
C HIS A 244 -6.09 -14.25 18.35
N PRO A 245 -6.64 -15.34 18.93
CA PRO A 245 -5.90 -16.28 19.79
C PRO A 245 -4.84 -17.11 19.07
N SER A 246 -4.82 -17.11 17.74
CA SER A 246 -3.77 -17.76 16.96
C SER A 246 -2.41 -17.04 17.03
N GLY A 247 -2.35 -15.86 17.68
CA GLY A 247 -1.13 -15.05 17.76
C GLY A 247 -0.71 -14.49 16.40
N LEU A 248 -1.64 -14.44 15.45
CA LEU A 248 -1.39 -13.89 14.13
C LEU A 248 -1.31 -12.37 14.20
N LEU A 249 -0.51 -11.84 13.29
CA LEU A 249 -0.47 -10.43 12.98
C LEU A 249 -1.82 -9.97 12.40
N CYS A 250 -2.14 -8.68 12.57
CA CYS A 250 -3.34 -8.08 12.01
C CYS A 250 -3.32 -8.22 10.48
N PRO A 251 -4.32 -8.89 9.88
CA PRO A 251 -4.40 -9.01 8.43
C PRO A 251 -4.69 -7.66 7.78
N VAL A 252 -4.28 -7.52 6.51
CA VAL A 252 -4.61 -6.33 5.69
C VAL A 252 -6.13 -6.23 5.44
N GLY A 253 -6.82 -7.38 5.42
CA GLY A 253 -8.28 -7.51 5.43
C GLY A 253 -8.80 -8.02 6.78
N THR A 254 -10.09 -8.34 6.90
CA THR A 254 -10.70 -8.81 8.17
C THR A 254 -10.85 -10.33 8.22
N LEU A 255 -10.51 -10.94 9.37
CA LEU A 255 -10.87 -12.33 9.67
C LEU A 255 -12.40 -12.50 9.66
N GLY A 256 -12.88 -13.65 9.19
CA GLY A 256 -14.31 -13.96 9.10
C GLY A 256 -15.06 -13.37 7.90
N VAL A 257 -14.63 -12.22 7.36
CA VAL A 257 -15.14 -11.69 6.07
C VAL A 257 -14.31 -12.20 4.90
N GLY A 258 -13.07 -12.64 5.16
CA GLY A 258 -12.16 -13.30 4.22
C GLY A 258 -10.75 -12.72 4.28
N LEU A 259 -9.75 -13.58 4.39
CA LEU A 259 -8.34 -13.18 4.40
C LEU A 259 -7.89 -12.70 3.01
N THR A 260 -7.59 -11.40 2.90
CA THR A 260 -7.04 -10.77 1.68
C THR A 260 -5.54 -11.04 1.55
N ILE A 261 -4.79 -10.68 2.58
CA ILE A 261 -3.34 -10.90 2.72
C ILE A 261 -3.15 -11.32 4.19
N PRO A 262 -2.25 -12.27 4.49
CA PRO A 262 -1.93 -12.65 5.86
C PRO A 262 -1.49 -11.42 6.68
N GLY A 263 -1.50 -11.58 8.00
CA GLY A 263 -1.02 -10.54 8.89
C GLY A 263 0.44 -10.14 8.63
N ASP A 264 0.72 -8.86 8.72
CA ASP A 264 2.02 -8.27 8.44
C ASP A 264 2.46 -7.29 9.54
N ALA A 265 3.77 -7.03 9.64
CA ALA A 265 4.29 -6.17 10.72
C ALA A 265 3.81 -4.71 10.62
N ASP A 266 3.58 -4.21 9.40
CA ASP A 266 3.20 -2.81 9.13
C ASP A 266 1.76 -2.57 9.55
N SER A 267 0.83 -3.35 8.99
CA SER A 267 -0.59 -3.27 9.32
C SER A 267 -0.85 -3.56 10.79
N THR A 268 -0.12 -4.51 11.39
CA THR A 268 -0.23 -4.79 12.83
C THR A 268 0.24 -3.62 13.67
N ALA A 269 1.40 -3.06 13.39
CA ALA A 269 1.90 -1.92 14.14
C ALA A 269 0.96 -0.71 14.01
N CYS A 270 0.49 -0.42 12.81
CA CYS A 270 -0.49 0.65 12.57
C CYS A 270 -1.81 0.42 13.31
N ALA A 271 -2.34 -0.80 13.26
CA ALA A 271 -3.57 -1.16 13.97
C ALA A 271 -3.41 -1.03 15.49
N MET A 272 -2.27 -1.46 16.05
CA MET A 272 -1.96 -1.27 17.47
C MET A 272 -1.90 0.22 17.85
N LEU A 273 -1.26 1.05 17.02
CA LEU A 273 -1.19 2.51 17.23
C LEU A 273 -2.56 3.17 17.15
N ALA A 274 -3.37 2.81 16.15
CA ALA A 274 -4.74 3.29 15.99
C ALA A 274 -5.61 2.94 17.21
N ALA A 275 -5.61 1.67 17.62
CA ALA A 275 -6.39 1.21 18.76
C ALA A 275 -5.97 1.88 20.07
N ARG A 276 -4.65 2.05 20.32
CA ARG A 276 -4.15 2.76 21.51
C ARG A 276 -4.55 4.23 21.52
N THR A 277 -4.50 4.87 20.36
CA THR A 277 -4.94 6.26 20.17
C THR A 277 -6.42 6.43 20.53
N MET A 278 -7.25 5.40 20.28
CA MET A 278 -8.66 5.33 20.68
C MET A 278 -8.88 4.87 22.13
N GLY A 279 -7.82 4.74 22.94
CA GLY A 279 -7.91 4.25 24.32
C GLY A 279 -8.31 2.77 24.44
N ARG A 280 -8.18 1.98 23.37
CA ARG A 280 -8.46 0.54 23.38
C ARG A 280 -7.27 -0.25 23.93
N GLN A 281 -7.57 -1.34 24.63
CA GLN A 281 -6.57 -2.33 25.02
C GLN A 281 -6.15 -3.13 23.79
N VAL A 282 -4.85 -3.37 23.63
CA VAL A 282 -4.29 -4.19 22.57
C VAL A 282 -3.29 -5.17 23.16
N PRO A 283 -3.00 -6.30 22.49
CA PRO A 283 -1.90 -7.17 22.87
C PRO A 283 -0.56 -6.43 22.89
N ASP A 284 0.44 -7.01 23.55
CA ASP A 284 1.81 -6.54 23.44
C ASP A 284 2.41 -6.87 22.05
N SER A 285 3.53 -6.22 21.73
CA SER A 285 4.24 -6.38 20.46
C SER A 285 5.05 -7.67 20.32
N THR A 286 4.99 -8.63 21.25
CA THR A 286 5.79 -9.86 21.15
C THR A 286 5.43 -10.71 19.94
N GLY A 287 4.16 -10.66 19.49
CA GLY A 287 3.71 -11.34 18.26
C GLY A 287 4.46 -10.89 17.01
N LEU A 288 4.97 -9.65 16.97
CA LEU A 288 5.76 -9.13 15.84
C LEU A 288 7.12 -9.84 15.70
N ASP A 289 7.65 -10.47 16.75
CA ASP A 289 8.98 -11.09 16.72
C ASP A 289 9.08 -12.27 15.75
N VAL A 290 7.95 -12.83 15.29
CA VAL A 290 7.93 -13.82 14.20
C VAL A 290 8.46 -13.27 12.87
N LEU A 291 8.39 -11.94 12.68
CA LEU A 291 8.93 -11.23 11.52
C LEU A 291 10.24 -10.51 11.81
N TYR A 292 10.79 -10.64 13.01
CA TYR A 292 12.07 -10.05 13.33
C TYR A 292 13.20 -10.76 12.58
N ALA A 293 14.12 -9.99 11.99
CA ALA A 293 15.31 -10.50 11.31
C ALA A 293 16.56 -10.18 12.15
N PRO A 294 17.02 -11.07 13.06
CA PRO A 294 18.13 -10.79 13.96
C PRO A 294 19.43 -10.38 13.24
N SER A 295 19.69 -10.96 12.06
CA SER A 295 20.88 -10.65 11.27
C SER A 295 20.87 -9.24 10.67
N GLN A 296 19.70 -8.61 10.57
CA GLN A 296 19.54 -7.26 10.02
C GLN A 296 19.22 -6.23 11.11
N GLY A 297 18.74 -6.67 12.28
CA GLY A 297 18.34 -5.77 13.37
C GLY A 297 17.01 -5.05 13.10
N CYS A 298 16.19 -5.54 12.16
CA CYS A 298 14.94 -4.93 11.74
C CYS A 298 13.82 -5.97 11.61
N TYR A 299 12.59 -5.50 11.44
CA TYR A 299 11.42 -6.33 11.16
C TYR A 299 11.18 -6.39 9.66
N ARG A 300 10.81 -7.58 9.20
CA ARG A 300 10.25 -7.77 7.87
C ARG A 300 8.78 -7.35 7.87
N THR A 301 8.26 -6.90 6.73
CA THR A 301 6.80 -6.79 6.56
C THR A 301 6.17 -8.17 6.36
N PHE A 302 6.76 -9.01 5.49
CA PHE A 302 6.33 -10.39 5.23
C PHE A 302 7.51 -11.38 5.27
N LEU A 303 7.25 -12.66 5.59
CA LEU A 303 8.29 -13.69 5.75
C LEU A 303 9.20 -13.88 4.52
N PHE A 304 8.65 -13.84 3.31
CA PHE A 304 9.35 -14.08 2.03
C PHE A 304 9.65 -12.80 1.25
N GLU A 305 9.74 -11.66 1.94
CA GLU A 305 10.15 -10.42 1.28
C GLU A 305 11.66 -10.37 1.01
N HIS A 306 12.04 -9.55 0.03
CA HIS A 306 13.45 -9.35 -0.34
C HIS A 306 14.12 -8.33 0.57
N ASP A 307 13.52 -7.15 0.66
CA ASP A 307 14.09 -5.99 1.36
C ASP A 307 13.16 -5.56 2.50
N ALA A 308 13.74 -5.20 3.64
CA ALA A 308 12.98 -4.64 4.75
C ALA A 308 12.43 -3.25 4.40
N SER A 309 11.22 -2.95 4.89
CA SER A 309 10.58 -1.65 4.66
C SER A 309 10.94 -0.64 5.73
N ILE A 310 11.22 0.60 5.31
CA ILE A 310 11.42 1.74 6.19
C ILE A 310 10.15 2.06 6.98
N SER A 311 8.99 2.18 6.31
CA SER A 311 7.72 2.51 6.99
C SER A 311 7.34 1.48 8.05
N THR A 312 7.48 0.20 7.72
CA THR A 312 7.20 -0.90 8.65
C THR A 312 8.03 -0.77 9.92
N ASN A 313 9.34 -0.49 9.78
CA ASN A 313 10.21 -0.35 10.93
C ASN A 313 10.00 0.97 11.69
N ILE A 314 9.54 2.03 11.04
CA ILE A 314 9.08 3.26 11.70
C ILE A 314 7.87 2.95 12.60
N HIS A 315 6.84 2.29 12.07
CA HIS A 315 5.63 1.97 12.83
C HIS A 315 5.91 0.97 13.96
N VAL A 316 6.73 -0.06 13.71
CA VAL A 316 7.14 -1.01 14.75
C VAL A 316 7.93 -0.31 15.86
N ALA A 317 8.82 0.64 15.54
CA ALA A 317 9.54 1.40 16.56
C ALA A 317 8.59 2.15 17.51
N ALA A 318 7.49 2.72 16.99
CA ALA A 318 6.48 3.39 17.81
C ALA A 318 5.85 2.43 18.82
N VAL A 319 5.43 1.24 18.38
CA VAL A 319 4.80 0.24 19.25
C VAL A 319 5.79 -0.29 20.28
N LEU A 320 7.03 -0.60 19.87
CA LEU A 320 8.08 -1.05 20.80
C LEU A 320 8.38 -0.03 21.89
N ALA A 321 8.38 1.27 21.55
CA ALA A 321 8.56 2.34 22.51
C ALA A 321 7.41 2.42 23.52
N LEU A 322 6.16 2.31 23.05
CA LEU A 322 4.97 2.29 23.90
C LEU A 322 4.92 1.06 24.81
N ASP A 323 5.48 -0.07 24.38
CA ASP A 323 5.54 -1.31 25.19
C ASP A 323 6.75 -1.38 26.12
N GLY A 324 7.65 -0.38 26.08
CA GLY A 324 8.88 -0.40 26.86
C GLY A 324 9.89 -1.48 26.43
N ARG A 325 9.80 -2.01 25.20
CA ARG A 325 10.71 -3.02 24.63
C ARG A 325 12.00 -2.37 24.10
N TYR A 326 12.74 -1.73 24.99
CA TYR A 326 13.89 -0.88 24.64
C TYR A 326 15.06 -1.61 23.96
N ASP A 327 15.24 -2.90 24.23
CA ASP A 327 16.27 -3.75 23.61
C ASP A 327 16.02 -3.94 22.11
N ARG A 328 14.76 -4.22 21.72
CA ARG A 328 14.32 -4.31 20.33
C ARG A 328 14.27 -2.94 19.68
N LEU A 329 13.73 -1.93 20.38
CA LEU A 329 13.66 -0.56 19.88
C LEU A 329 15.05 -0.04 19.50
N THR A 330 16.06 -0.28 20.34
CA THR A 330 17.44 0.16 20.05
C THR A 330 17.97 -0.44 18.76
N GLN A 331 17.68 -1.72 18.49
CA GLN A 331 18.13 -2.40 17.26
C GLN A 331 17.45 -1.81 16.03
N VAL A 332 16.13 -1.62 16.09
CA VAL A 332 15.35 -1.01 14.99
C VAL A 332 15.80 0.42 14.72
N LEU A 333 16.01 1.25 15.76
CA LEU A 333 16.48 2.63 15.59
C LEU A 333 17.90 2.70 15.01
N ARG A 334 18.80 1.76 15.38
CA ARG A 334 20.13 1.66 14.74
C ARG A 334 20.01 1.32 13.26
N TRP A 335 19.14 0.37 12.93
CA TRP A 335 18.89 0.01 11.54
C TRP A 335 18.30 1.20 10.75
N LEU A 336 17.32 1.91 11.29
CA LEU A 336 16.75 3.11 10.68
C LEU A 336 17.81 4.20 10.49
N THR A 337 18.66 4.43 11.50
CA THR A 337 19.77 5.41 11.41
C THR A 337 20.70 5.07 10.27
N HIS A 338 21.10 3.80 10.15
CA HIS A 338 21.96 3.33 9.08
C HIS A 338 21.29 3.48 7.71
N ALA A 339 20.03 3.05 7.57
CA ALA A 339 19.31 3.15 6.32
C ALA A 339 19.15 4.60 5.84
N VAL A 340 18.81 5.51 6.76
CA VAL A 340 18.68 6.95 6.49
C VAL A 340 20.03 7.57 6.11
N THR A 341 21.13 7.18 6.77
CA THR A 341 22.49 7.66 6.46
C THR A 341 22.95 7.22 5.07
N GLU A 342 22.54 6.03 4.62
CA GLU A 342 22.84 5.51 3.28
C GLU A 342 21.87 6.03 2.20
N GLY A 343 20.94 6.92 2.54
CA GLY A 343 19.93 7.41 1.60
C GLY A 343 18.86 6.37 1.23
N ARG A 344 18.76 5.27 1.97
CA ARG A 344 17.72 4.23 1.79
C ARG A 344 16.42 4.66 2.49
N THR A 345 15.85 5.79 2.09
CA THR A 345 14.63 6.37 2.69
C THR A 345 13.37 6.08 1.88
N LEU A 346 13.49 5.45 0.70
CA LEU A 346 12.35 5.06 -0.10
C LEU A 346 11.54 3.94 0.59
N CYS A 347 10.22 4.08 0.55
CA CYS A 347 9.28 3.11 1.09
C CYS A 347 8.80 2.17 -0.03
N LYS A 348 8.94 0.86 0.13
CA LYS A 348 8.46 -0.10 -0.88
C LYS A 348 6.93 -0.21 -0.97
N TRP A 349 6.19 0.48 -0.11
CA TRP A 349 4.73 0.52 -0.08
C TRP A 349 4.13 1.83 -0.58
N HIS A 350 4.94 2.88 -0.76
CA HIS A 350 4.49 4.20 -1.16
C HIS A 350 5.54 4.91 -2.03
N LEU A 351 5.12 5.46 -3.17
CA LEU A 351 6.00 6.07 -4.17
C LEU A 351 6.71 7.32 -3.64
N SER A 352 6.02 8.11 -2.81
CA SER A 352 6.56 9.37 -2.30
C SER A 352 7.57 9.19 -1.16
N PRO A 353 8.79 9.77 -1.27
CA PRO A 353 9.70 9.91 -0.13
C PRO A 353 9.10 10.76 1.00
N THR A 354 8.19 11.68 0.69
CA THR A 354 7.52 12.55 1.67
C THR A 354 6.73 11.73 2.69
N TYR A 355 6.13 10.61 2.27
CA TYR A 355 5.48 9.69 3.20
C TYR A 355 6.47 9.14 4.24
N ALA A 356 7.60 8.59 3.79
CA ALA A 356 8.59 8.00 4.68
C ALA A 356 9.21 9.04 5.63
N HIS A 357 9.56 10.23 5.11
CA HIS A 357 10.10 11.31 5.96
C HIS A 357 9.06 11.90 6.90
N GLY A 358 7.81 12.08 6.44
CA GLY A 358 6.69 12.54 7.26
C GLY A 358 6.44 11.62 8.45
N GLU A 359 6.31 10.32 8.19
CA GLU A 359 6.15 9.30 9.24
C GLU A 359 7.36 9.21 10.16
N LEU A 360 8.58 9.22 9.60
CA LEU A 360 9.81 9.17 10.39
C LEU A 360 9.86 10.35 11.36
N ALA A 361 9.62 11.57 10.88
CA ALA A 361 9.59 12.77 11.71
C ALA A 361 8.48 12.69 12.78
N ARG A 362 7.25 12.36 12.36
CA ARG A 362 6.07 12.30 13.22
C ARG A 362 6.23 11.31 14.38
N ILE A 363 6.72 10.10 14.07
CA ILE A 363 6.83 9.03 15.06
C ILE A 363 8.05 9.23 15.96
N THR A 364 9.22 9.54 15.39
CA THR A 364 10.44 9.67 16.21
C THR A 364 10.41 10.89 17.12
N ALA A 365 9.63 11.93 16.79
CA ALA A 365 9.34 13.06 17.69
C ALA A 365 8.69 12.63 19.01
N GLY A 366 7.93 11.52 19.01
CA GLY A 366 7.25 10.98 20.20
C GLY A 366 8.05 9.93 20.97
N ILE A 367 9.23 9.52 20.50
CA ILE A 367 10.02 8.46 21.11
C ILE A 367 11.12 9.05 21.98
N GLY A 368 11.04 8.82 23.30
CA GLY A 368 12.06 9.20 24.28
C GLY A 368 13.32 8.32 24.22
N HIS A 369 14.03 8.31 23.09
CA HIS A 369 15.26 7.51 22.90
C HIS A 369 16.37 8.34 22.23
N PRO A 370 17.65 8.22 22.63
CA PRO A 370 18.74 9.04 22.08
C PRO A 370 18.94 8.93 20.56
N LEU A 371 18.61 7.79 19.97
CA LEU A 371 18.68 7.58 18.52
C LEU A 371 17.46 8.14 17.74
N ALA A 372 16.36 8.45 18.42
CA ALA A 372 15.14 8.94 17.76
C ALA A 372 15.24 10.43 17.39
N ALA A 373 15.78 11.27 18.27
CA ALA A 373 15.86 12.71 18.02
C ALA A 373 16.70 13.09 16.77
N PRO A 374 17.86 12.47 16.49
CA PRO A 374 18.60 12.71 15.25
C PRO A 374 17.82 12.29 13.99
N LEU A 375 17.09 11.17 14.05
CA LEU A 375 16.22 10.71 12.96
C LEU A 375 15.10 11.72 12.68
N CYS A 376 14.42 12.20 13.72
CA CYS A 376 13.39 13.23 13.61
C CYS A 376 13.94 14.51 12.96
N THR A 377 15.09 14.97 13.46
CA THR A 377 15.78 16.15 12.96
C THR A 377 16.15 16.01 11.48
N GLN A 378 16.71 14.86 11.09
CA GLN A 378 17.09 14.63 9.71
C GLN A 378 15.87 14.59 8.78
N ALA A 379 14.81 13.90 9.19
CA ALA A 379 13.57 13.83 8.44
C ALA A 379 12.93 15.23 8.25
N ALA A 380 12.87 16.03 9.31
CA ALA A 380 12.34 17.40 9.25
C ALA A 380 13.16 18.29 8.30
N LYS A 381 14.50 18.20 8.34
CA LYS A 381 15.37 18.90 7.39
C LYS A 381 15.11 18.49 5.94
N SER A 382 14.93 17.19 5.70
CA SER A 382 14.58 16.69 4.37
C SER A 382 13.24 17.24 3.90
N LEU A 383 12.21 17.25 4.76
CA LEU A 383 10.90 17.83 4.42
C LEU A 383 11.01 19.32 4.08
N LEU A 384 11.67 20.12 4.91
CA LEU A 384 11.88 21.56 4.65
C LEU A 384 12.61 21.81 3.33
N ALA A 385 13.61 20.98 3.01
CA ALA A 385 14.39 21.12 1.78
C ALA A 385 13.63 20.73 0.50
N THR A 386 12.51 20.00 0.62
CA THR A 386 11.74 19.48 -0.51
C THR A 386 10.35 20.10 -0.65
N GLN A 387 10.07 21.21 0.03
CA GLN A 387 8.83 21.96 -0.19
C GLN A 387 8.85 22.57 -1.59
N ASN A 388 7.73 22.45 -2.30
CA ASN A 388 7.59 23.03 -3.63
C ASN A 388 7.30 24.54 -3.55
N PRO A 389 7.55 25.31 -4.63
CA PRO A 389 7.29 26.76 -4.65
C PRO A 389 5.83 27.17 -4.43
N ASP A 390 4.88 26.24 -4.57
CA ASP A 390 3.45 26.46 -4.31
C ASP A 390 3.06 26.23 -2.83
N GLY A 391 4.03 25.93 -1.98
CA GLY A 391 3.85 25.66 -0.55
C GLY A 391 3.49 24.21 -0.22
N GLY A 392 3.18 23.38 -1.22
CA GLY A 392 2.87 21.96 -1.01
C GLY A 392 4.10 21.06 -1.08
N TRP A 393 3.87 19.75 -0.95
CA TRP A 393 4.87 18.71 -1.18
C TRP A 393 4.37 17.73 -2.22
N GLY A 394 5.28 17.28 -3.08
CA GLY A 394 5.08 16.08 -3.86
C GLY A 394 6.13 15.86 -4.95
N LEU A 395 6.38 14.58 -5.28
CA LEU A 395 7.46 14.18 -6.19
C LEU A 395 7.25 14.66 -7.64
N HIS A 396 5.98 14.73 -8.08
CA HIS A 396 5.61 15.09 -9.45
C HIS A 396 4.67 16.30 -9.49
N GLY A 397 4.91 17.24 -8.58
CA GLY A 397 3.99 18.32 -8.23
C GLY A 397 3.34 18.05 -6.88
N SER A 398 2.89 19.11 -6.22
CA SER A 398 2.30 19.02 -4.89
C SER A 398 0.99 18.25 -4.92
N THR A 399 0.79 17.38 -3.93
CA THR A 399 -0.46 16.64 -3.72
C THR A 399 -0.98 16.85 -2.31
N THR A 400 -2.29 16.63 -2.11
CA THR A 400 -2.93 16.72 -0.79
C THR A 400 -2.39 15.68 0.18
N GLU A 401 -2.17 14.45 -0.29
CA GLU A 401 -1.65 13.34 0.52
C GLU A 401 -0.21 13.62 0.99
N GLU A 402 0.69 13.99 0.08
CA GLU A 402 2.10 14.25 0.42
C GLU A 402 2.24 15.49 1.30
N THR A 403 1.51 16.57 1.00
CA THR A 403 1.47 17.77 1.84
C THR A 403 0.95 17.45 3.24
N GLY A 404 -0.08 16.60 3.34
CA GLY A 404 -0.61 16.11 4.61
C GLY A 404 0.47 15.42 5.46
N TYR A 405 1.21 14.48 4.89
CA TYR A 405 2.30 13.80 5.60
C TYR A 405 3.40 14.77 6.06
N ALA A 406 3.81 15.70 5.18
CA ALA A 406 4.84 16.69 5.50
C ALA A 406 4.41 17.59 6.67
N VAL A 407 3.18 18.11 6.65
CA VAL A 407 2.61 18.93 7.72
C VAL A 407 2.62 18.19 9.06
N HIS A 408 2.16 16.94 9.10
CA HIS A 408 2.14 16.16 10.34
C HIS A 408 3.55 15.92 10.89
N GLY A 409 4.51 15.57 10.03
CA GLY A 409 5.90 15.39 10.41
C GLY A 409 6.55 16.67 10.95
N LEU A 410 6.40 17.79 10.24
CA LEU A 410 6.96 19.08 10.63
C LEU A 410 6.31 19.63 11.91
N ALA A 411 5.00 19.52 12.06
CA ALA A 411 4.31 19.97 13.26
C ALA A 411 4.73 19.17 14.50
N ALA A 412 4.91 17.85 14.36
CA ALA A 412 5.40 17.00 15.45
C ALA A 412 6.86 17.32 15.82
N ALA A 413 7.72 17.50 14.84
CA ALA A 413 9.12 17.88 15.03
C ALA A 413 9.26 19.27 15.70
N ALA A 414 8.45 20.25 15.26
CA ALA A 414 8.46 21.60 15.82
C ALA A 414 8.02 21.63 17.29
N ARG A 415 7.02 20.82 17.69
CA ARG A 415 6.59 20.73 19.09
C ARG A 415 7.63 20.07 20.01
N SER A 416 8.31 19.04 19.52
CA SER A 416 9.25 18.23 20.32
C SER A 416 10.67 18.82 20.38
N HIS A 417 11.11 19.51 19.33
CA HIS A 417 12.48 20.01 19.17
C HIS A 417 12.53 21.54 18.98
N GLY A 418 11.54 22.26 19.50
CA GLY A 418 11.10 23.63 19.17
C GLY A 418 12.10 24.80 19.17
N HIS A 419 13.40 24.57 19.32
CA HIS A 419 14.42 25.60 19.08
C HIS A 419 15.15 25.43 17.75
N ALA A 420 15.31 24.20 17.25
CA ALA A 420 16.18 23.94 16.10
C ALA A 420 15.54 24.31 14.75
N PHE A 421 14.21 24.21 14.63
CA PHE A 421 13.50 24.35 13.35
C PHE A 421 12.27 25.25 13.42
N ALA A 422 11.97 25.88 14.55
CA ALA A 422 10.66 26.50 14.79
C ALA A 422 10.30 27.60 13.76
N ALA A 423 11.22 28.50 13.43
CA ALA A 423 10.96 29.55 12.45
C ALA A 423 10.71 28.97 11.04
N GLN A 424 11.61 28.13 10.55
CA GLN A 424 11.49 27.50 9.22
C GLN A 424 10.25 26.62 9.11
N ALA A 425 9.91 25.88 10.17
CA ALA A 425 8.71 25.07 10.22
C ALA A 425 7.46 25.94 10.24
N ALA A 426 7.44 27.07 10.93
CA ALA A 426 6.30 27.98 10.94
C ALA A 426 6.02 28.56 9.54
N ASP A 427 7.06 29.02 8.84
CA ASP A 427 6.94 29.54 7.48
C ASP A 427 6.43 28.44 6.53
N ALA A 428 7.07 27.26 6.55
CA ALA A 428 6.69 26.14 5.70
C ALA A 428 5.24 25.65 5.97
N LEU A 429 4.80 25.63 7.23
CA LEU A 429 3.44 25.28 7.61
C LEU A 429 2.42 26.34 7.17
N GLY A 430 2.81 27.62 7.17
CA GLY A 430 2.01 28.72 6.62
C GLY A 430 1.76 28.55 5.12
N ASP A 431 2.83 28.30 4.36
CA ASP A 431 2.73 28.06 2.92
C ASP A 431 1.91 26.79 2.61
N ALA A 432 2.07 25.74 3.42
CA ALA A 432 1.26 24.52 3.32
C ALA A 432 -0.23 24.79 3.55
N HIS A 433 -0.58 25.68 4.49
CA HIS A 433 -1.95 26.10 4.73
C HIS A 433 -2.54 26.77 3.49
N THR A 434 -1.79 27.70 2.90
CA THR A 434 -2.18 28.36 1.65
C THR A 434 -2.41 27.34 0.53
N TYR A 435 -1.51 26.37 0.35
CA TYR A 435 -1.70 25.30 -0.64
C TYR A 435 -2.99 24.51 -0.38
N LEU A 436 -3.17 23.96 0.84
CA LEU A 436 -4.29 23.07 1.17
C LEU A 436 -5.66 23.76 1.14
N THR A 437 -5.71 25.08 1.26
CA THR A 437 -6.94 25.89 1.17
C THR A 437 -7.21 26.41 -0.25
N THR A 438 -6.16 26.61 -1.06
CA THR A 438 -6.28 27.13 -2.42
C THR A 438 -6.68 26.04 -3.41
N TYR A 439 -6.14 24.83 -3.25
CA TYR A 439 -6.33 23.75 -4.21
C TYR A 439 -7.32 22.69 -3.68
N PRO A 440 -8.21 22.15 -4.55
CA PRO A 440 -9.09 21.05 -4.16
C PRO A 440 -8.27 19.79 -3.85
N PRO A 441 -8.80 18.87 -3.02
CA PRO A 441 -8.14 17.62 -2.71
C PRO A 441 -7.78 16.83 -3.97
N GLN A 442 -6.51 16.47 -4.11
CA GLN A 442 -6.01 15.68 -5.22
C GLN A 442 -5.85 14.22 -4.78
N GLU A 443 -6.62 13.33 -5.42
CA GLU A 443 -6.45 11.88 -5.28
C GLU A 443 -5.34 11.40 -6.23
N ALA A 444 -4.12 11.26 -5.71
CA ALA A 444 -2.98 10.72 -6.45
C ALA A 444 -2.78 9.24 -6.14
N ALA A 445 -2.49 8.42 -7.16
CA ALA A 445 -2.19 7.00 -6.97
C ALA A 445 -0.73 6.83 -6.52
N LEU A 446 -0.48 6.90 -5.22
CA LEU A 446 0.87 6.87 -4.65
C LEU A 446 1.21 5.56 -3.94
N TRP A 447 0.23 4.73 -3.60
CA TRP A 447 0.44 3.47 -2.91
C TRP A 447 0.81 2.34 -3.88
N LEU A 448 1.83 1.56 -3.52
CA LEU A 448 2.33 0.44 -4.32
C LEU A 448 1.54 -0.84 -4.00
N GLY A 449 0.62 -1.21 -4.90
CA GLY A 449 -0.02 -2.53 -4.96
C GLY A 449 0.56 -3.35 -6.10
N LYS A 450 -0.24 -4.26 -6.69
CA LYS A 450 0.10 -4.86 -8.01
C LYS A 450 0.25 -3.76 -9.08
N THR A 451 -0.57 -2.73 -8.94
CA THR A 451 -0.52 -1.45 -9.65
C THR A 451 -0.53 -0.32 -8.63
N LEU A 452 -0.28 0.92 -9.06
CA LEU A 452 -0.47 2.08 -8.18
C LEU A 452 -1.95 2.25 -7.82
N HIS A 453 -2.20 2.73 -6.60
CA HIS A 453 -3.55 3.04 -6.12
C HIS A 453 -3.54 4.22 -5.14
N CYS A 454 -4.72 4.79 -4.94
CA CYS A 454 -4.97 5.85 -3.96
C CYS A 454 -5.76 5.27 -2.78
N LEU A 455 -5.34 5.57 -1.55
CA LEU A 455 -6.16 5.35 -0.36
C LEU A 455 -7.16 6.49 -0.21
N ARG A 456 -8.18 6.48 -1.07
CA ARG A 456 -9.16 7.58 -1.19
C ARG A 456 -9.76 8.04 0.15
N PRO A 457 -10.13 7.14 1.10
CA PRO A 457 -10.66 7.58 2.40
C PRO A 457 -9.66 8.35 3.27
N LEU A 458 -8.35 8.14 3.09
CA LEU A 458 -7.29 8.76 3.88
C LEU A 458 -7.03 10.21 3.45
N VAL A 459 -7.19 10.53 2.16
CA VAL A 459 -6.85 11.85 1.62
C VAL A 459 -7.61 13.00 2.31
N PRO A 460 -8.96 12.95 2.48
CA PRO A 460 -9.70 13.98 3.20
C PRO A 460 -9.30 14.09 4.68
N VAL A 461 -8.94 12.97 5.30
CA VAL A 461 -8.48 12.95 6.70
C VAL A 461 -7.16 13.69 6.83
N LEU A 462 -6.18 13.37 5.98
CA LEU A 462 -4.88 14.06 5.95
C LEU A 462 -5.04 15.55 5.70
N GLN A 463 -5.89 15.95 4.76
CA GLN A 463 -6.12 17.37 4.48
C GLN A 463 -6.69 18.09 5.71
N ARG A 464 -7.79 17.59 6.27
CA ARG A 464 -8.50 18.20 7.40
C ARG A 464 -7.59 18.34 8.62
N THR A 465 -6.86 17.28 8.96
CA THR A 465 -5.98 17.26 10.12
C THR A 465 -4.73 18.12 9.90
N ALA A 466 -4.19 18.16 8.68
CA ALA A 466 -3.12 19.08 8.32
C ALA A 466 -3.56 20.56 8.41
N LEU A 467 -4.77 20.90 7.93
CA LEU A 467 -5.33 22.25 8.07
C LEU A 467 -5.48 22.67 9.53
N ALA A 468 -5.91 21.76 10.41
CA ALA A 468 -5.99 22.04 11.85
C ALA A 468 -4.61 22.32 12.45
N LEU A 469 -3.60 21.52 12.09
CA LEU A 469 -2.22 21.69 12.57
C LEU A 469 -1.58 23.00 12.08
N THR A 470 -1.84 23.41 10.84
CA THR A 470 -1.30 24.66 10.29
C THR A 470 -2.04 25.88 10.82
N GLY A 471 -3.37 25.82 11.01
CA GLY A 471 -4.16 26.91 11.60
C GLY A 471 -3.81 27.23 13.06
N GLN A 472 -3.33 26.23 13.81
CA GLN A 472 -2.75 26.43 15.14
C GLN A 472 -1.40 27.16 15.06
N ALA A 473 -0.59 26.87 14.04
CA ALA A 473 0.72 27.49 13.84
C ALA A 473 0.63 28.95 13.33
N THR A 474 -0.40 29.30 12.54
CA THR A 474 -0.62 30.65 12.01
C THR A 474 -1.37 31.58 12.97
N GLY A 475 -1.80 31.09 14.14
CA GLY A 475 -2.48 31.88 15.17
C GLY A 475 -3.96 32.20 14.87
N GLU A 476 -4.58 31.53 13.91
CA GLU A 476 -6.00 31.71 13.57
C GLU A 476 -6.94 31.02 14.58
N GLY A 477 -6.47 29.98 15.28
CA GLY A 477 -7.25 29.27 16.31
C GLY A 477 -7.58 30.10 17.57
N HIS A 478 -6.87 31.19 17.85
CA HIS A 478 -7.11 32.02 19.05
C HIS A 478 -8.09 33.19 18.82
N ARG A 479 -8.47 33.51 17.57
CA ARG A 479 -9.34 34.68 17.30
C ARG A 479 -10.83 34.45 17.58
N ASN A 480 -11.27 33.21 17.83
CA ASN A 480 -12.68 32.90 18.07
C ASN A 480 -13.11 32.89 19.55
N HIS A 481 -12.19 33.10 20.50
CA HIS A 481 -12.54 33.12 21.93
C HIS A 481 -12.71 34.52 22.55
N ASP A 482 -12.37 35.59 21.85
CA ASP A 482 -12.31 36.95 22.44
C ASP A 482 -13.47 37.89 22.09
N THR A 483 -14.58 37.41 21.51
CA THR A 483 -15.74 38.28 21.14
C THR A 483 -17.04 37.97 21.89
N ARG A 484 -17.02 37.21 22.99
CA ARG A 484 -18.19 37.05 23.89
C ARG A 484 -17.87 37.53 25.30
N GLY A 485 -17.72 38.84 25.45
CA GLY A 485 -17.41 39.43 26.76
C GLY A 485 -17.54 40.94 26.85
N ALA A 486 -18.52 41.56 26.19
CA ALA A 486 -18.89 42.95 26.48
C ALA A 486 -20.34 43.22 26.08
N GLY A 487 -21.23 43.23 27.07
CA GLY A 487 -22.60 43.69 26.90
C GLY A 487 -23.55 43.13 27.96
N HIS A 488 -23.66 43.82 29.10
CA HIS A 488 -24.92 44.21 29.75
C HIS A 488 -24.61 44.86 31.12
N ILE A 489 -24.75 46.19 31.16
CA ILE A 489 -25.46 46.91 32.23
C ILE A 489 -26.82 47.28 31.62
#